data_AF-A0A0L6VBA0-F1
#
_entry.id   AF-A0A0L6VBA0-F1
#
_cell.length_a   1.000
_cell.length_b   1.000
_cell.length_c   1.000
_cell.angle_alpha   90.00
_cell.angle_beta   90.00
_cell.angle_gamma   90.00
#
_symmetry.space_group_name_H-M   'P 1'
#
loop_
_entity.id
_entity.type
_entity.pdbx_description
1 polymer ?
#
loop_
_entity_poly.entity_id
_entity_poly.type
_entity_poly.pdbx_seq_one_letter_code
_entity_poly.pdbx_strand_id
1 'polypeptide(L)'
;MARSTEFQLAISLTSKARSELGVAELDEQIVRYLNLLDEYNGCYEELQSYLRSAKVILGPRRVGRDSYDLSVRQAQITMEERDDGREIEAEGWTRPSEDVSQLSGRPALVLVHNRHHQQASPLDHEPDPTPIHNLRNRRPHPGSPPPISPLLPPSNLLPDPILQFAPLPPPPLRTAQHAFHNALQPIIRLSNLRSQLFLIENQIHSLKISLQNPPPS
;
A
#
# COMPACT_ATOMS: atom_id res chain seq x y z
N MET A 1 11.79 -57.54 35.00
CA MET A 1 11.58 -56.10 35.27
C MET A 1 12.60 -55.20 34.55
N ALA A 2 12.92 -55.45 33.27
CA ALA A 2 13.99 -54.73 32.56
C ALA A 2 13.53 -53.74 31.46
N ARG A 3 12.21 -53.54 31.27
CA ARG A 3 11.66 -52.74 30.16
C ARG A 3 11.54 -51.22 30.44
N SER A 4 11.87 -50.76 31.65
CA SER A 4 11.63 -49.36 32.05
C SER A 4 12.75 -48.39 31.64
N THR A 5 13.98 -48.87 31.50
CA THR A 5 15.16 -48.02 31.21
C THR A 5 15.28 -47.63 29.74
N GLU A 6 14.91 -48.52 28.82
CA GLU A 6 14.92 -48.23 27.37
C GLU A 6 13.93 -47.12 27.00
N PHE A 7 12.79 -47.06 27.68
CA PHE A 7 11.76 -46.05 27.45
C PHE A 7 12.21 -44.64 27.91
N GLN A 8 12.96 -44.54 29.00
CA GLN A 8 13.47 -43.27 29.51
C GLN A 8 14.56 -42.65 28.61
N LEU A 9 15.39 -43.48 27.96
CA LEU A 9 16.42 -43.03 27.02
C LEU A 9 15.81 -42.51 25.70
N ALA A 10 14.76 -43.14 25.20
CA ALA A 10 14.06 -42.67 24.00
C ALA A 10 13.39 -41.29 24.22
N ILE A 11 12.80 -41.06 25.38
CA ILE A 11 12.16 -39.78 25.74
C ILE A 11 13.20 -38.65 25.88
N SER A 12 14.37 -38.94 26.48
CA SER A 12 15.43 -37.94 26.64
C SER A 12 16.17 -37.60 25.33
N LEU A 13 16.29 -38.55 24.40
CA LEU A 13 16.86 -38.28 23.07
C LEU A 13 15.91 -37.43 22.21
N THR A 14 14.59 -37.68 22.30
CA THR A 14 13.59 -36.92 21.54
C THR A 14 13.40 -35.50 22.07
N SER A 15 13.53 -35.26 23.38
CA SER A 15 13.50 -33.90 23.93
C SER A 15 14.74 -33.09 23.54
N LYS A 16 15.91 -33.72 23.53
CA LYS A 16 17.16 -33.09 23.08
C LYS A 16 17.12 -32.73 21.59
N ALA A 17 16.66 -33.64 20.74
CA ALA A 17 16.51 -33.38 19.30
C ALA A 17 15.50 -32.26 19.01
N ARG A 18 14.40 -32.16 19.78
CA ARG A 18 13.44 -31.05 19.66
C ARG A 18 14.03 -29.70 20.05
N SER A 19 14.87 -29.66 21.08
CA SER A 19 15.54 -28.43 21.51
C SER A 19 16.53 -27.94 20.44
N GLU A 20 17.32 -28.85 19.85
CA GLU A 20 18.28 -28.52 18.79
C GLU A 20 17.56 -27.99 17.53
N LEU A 21 16.42 -28.60 17.16
CA LEU A 21 15.60 -28.14 16.04
C LEU A 21 15.05 -26.71 16.27
N GLY A 22 14.52 -26.43 17.47
CA GLY A 22 13.96 -25.11 17.79
C GLY A 22 15.01 -24.00 17.86
N VAL A 23 16.25 -24.33 18.25
CA VAL A 23 17.37 -23.37 18.21
C VAL A 23 17.76 -23.04 16.77
N ALA A 24 17.82 -24.04 15.88
CA ALA A 24 18.12 -23.80 14.47
C ALA A 24 17.05 -22.93 13.78
N GLU A 25 15.77 -23.18 14.07
CA GLU A 25 14.66 -22.36 13.57
C GLU A 25 14.73 -20.92 14.11
N LEU A 26 15.06 -20.74 15.38
CA LEU A 26 15.26 -19.41 15.98
C LEU A 26 16.39 -18.65 15.28
N ASP A 27 17.52 -19.30 15.04
CA ASP A 27 18.66 -18.70 14.33
C ASP A 27 18.27 -18.28 12.91
N GLU A 28 17.50 -19.11 12.19
CA GLU A 28 16.99 -18.78 10.86
C GLU A 28 16.08 -17.53 10.90
N GLN A 29 15.16 -17.45 11.86
CA GLN A 29 14.28 -16.28 12.01
C GLN A 29 15.06 -15.02 12.36
N ILE A 30 16.12 -15.11 13.18
CA ILE A 30 17.00 -13.98 13.50
C ILE A 30 17.72 -13.50 12.24
N VAL A 31 18.29 -14.40 11.44
CA VAL A 31 18.94 -14.04 10.17
C VAL A 31 17.95 -13.36 9.23
N ARG A 32 16.73 -13.89 9.11
CA ARG A 32 15.66 -13.28 8.31
C ARG A 32 15.30 -11.88 8.80
N TYR A 33 15.19 -11.69 10.11
CA TYR A 33 14.90 -10.39 10.72
C TYR A 33 16.00 -9.37 10.43
N LEU A 34 17.28 -9.76 10.55
CA LEU A 34 18.42 -8.88 10.23
C LEU A 34 18.42 -8.46 8.76
N ASN A 35 18.18 -9.40 7.84
CA ASN A 35 18.08 -9.08 6.41
C ASN A 35 16.96 -8.07 6.11
N LEU A 36 15.81 -8.21 6.77
CA LEU A 36 14.69 -7.26 6.62
C LEU A 36 15.00 -5.88 7.21
N LEU A 37 15.78 -5.81 8.28
CA LEU A 37 16.26 -4.53 8.82
C LEU A 37 17.19 -3.82 7.84
N ASP A 38 18.09 -4.56 7.20
CA ASP A 38 18.98 -4.00 6.18
C ASP A 38 18.18 -3.48 4.97
N GLU A 39 17.18 -4.24 4.50
CA GLU A 39 16.26 -3.78 3.46
C GLU A 39 15.46 -2.54 3.88
N TYR A 40 14.96 -2.51 5.12
CA TYR A 40 14.23 -1.37 5.67
C TYR A 40 15.10 -0.11 5.70
N ASN A 41 16.34 -0.23 6.15
CA ASN A 41 17.29 0.89 6.19
C ASN A 41 17.61 1.40 4.79
N GLY A 42 17.89 0.50 3.83
CA GLY A 42 18.13 0.89 2.44
C GLY A 42 16.93 1.62 1.83
N CYS A 43 15.71 1.13 2.07
CA CYS A 43 14.49 1.78 1.60
C CYS A 43 14.24 3.14 2.27
N TYR A 44 14.65 3.30 3.54
CA TYR A 44 14.56 4.56 4.27
C TYR A 44 15.53 5.61 3.71
N GLU A 45 16.77 5.23 3.41
CA GLU A 45 17.74 6.11 2.78
C GLU A 45 17.28 6.57 1.39
N GLU A 46 16.71 5.65 0.60
CA GLU A 46 16.11 5.98 -0.69
C GLU A 46 14.99 7.01 -0.55
N LEU A 47 14.05 6.81 0.39
CA LEU A 47 12.99 7.77 0.69
C LEU A 47 13.56 9.15 1.07
N GLN A 48 14.57 9.18 1.95
CA GLN A 48 15.22 10.43 2.37
C GLN A 48 15.84 11.16 1.17
N SER A 49 16.42 10.44 0.21
CA SER A 49 17.00 11.04 -1.00
C SER A 49 15.95 11.79 -1.83
N TYR A 50 14.78 11.18 -2.08
CA TYR A 50 13.69 11.80 -2.83
C TYR A 50 13.08 13.00 -2.08
N LEU A 51 12.92 12.89 -0.75
CA LEU A 51 12.38 14.00 0.05
C LEU A 51 13.34 15.19 0.12
N ARG A 52 14.65 14.94 0.22
CA ARG A 52 15.66 15.99 0.18
C ARG A 52 15.68 16.69 -1.18
N SER A 53 15.64 15.95 -2.28
CA SER A 53 15.59 16.55 -3.61
C SER A 53 14.33 17.41 -3.79
N ALA A 54 13.16 16.91 -3.40
CA ALA A 54 11.91 17.67 -3.49
C ALA A 54 11.94 18.96 -2.65
N LYS A 55 12.47 18.88 -1.41
CA LYS A 55 12.56 20.02 -0.49
C LYS A 55 13.50 21.11 -0.99
N VAL A 56 14.65 20.75 -1.54
CA VAL A 56 15.61 21.72 -2.13
C VAL A 56 14.94 22.49 -3.27
N ILE A 57 14.15 21.80 -4.09
CA ILE A 57 13.52 22.38 -5.28
C ILE A 57 12.37 23.34 -4.92
N LEU A 58 11.55 22.99 -3.93
CA LEU A 58 10.43 23.84 -3.50
C LEU A 58 10.86 25.00 -2.59
N GLY A 59 12.01 24.86 -1.93
CA GLY A 59 12.52 25.82 -0.97
C GLY A 59 11.74 25.81 0.36
N PRO A 60 12.37 26.28 1.45
CA PRO A 60 11.84 26.15 2.81
C PRO A 60 10.58 27.00 3.12
N ARG A 61 10.13 27.86 2.20
CA ARG A 61 9.08 28.87 2.45
C ARG A 61 7.83 28.81 1.55
N ARG A 62 7.78 27.93 0.54
CA ARG A 62 6.71 27.96 -0.49
C ARG A 62 5.57 26.96 -0.27
N VAL A 63 5.62 26.15 0.79
CA VAL A 63 4.61 25.14 1.11
C VAL A 63 4.23 25.33 2.58
N GLY A 64 3.37 26.30 2.87
CA GLY A 64 2.77 26.46 4.19
C GLY A 64 1.64 25.45 4.38
N ARG A 65 1.39 25.07 5.63
CA ARG A 65 0.31 24.14 6.03
C ARG A 65 -1.07 24.60 5.54
N ASP A 66 -1.24 25.92 5.43
CA ASP A 66 -2.51 26.58 5.06
C ASP A 66 -2.48 27.17 3.64
N SER A 67 -1.40 26.94 2.88
CA SER A 67 -1.27 27.49 1.52
C SER A 67 -2.20 26.83 0.50
N TYR A 68 -2.74 25.66 0.84
CA TYR A 68 -3.56 24.85 -0.05
C TYR A 68 -4.73 24.28 0.74
N ASP A 69 -5.96 24.65 0.34
CA ASP A 69 -7.15 24.01 0.86
C ASP A 69 -7.26 22.59 0.29
N LEU A 70 -6.86 21.62 1.10
CA LEU A 70 -6.91 20.19 0.76
C LEU A 70 -8.31 19.60 1.05
N SER A 71 -9.19 20.31 1.75
CA SER A 71 -10.51 19.79 2.16
C SER A 71 -11.45 19.58 0.98
N VAL A 72 -11.26 20.32 -0.10
CA VAL A 72 -12.05 20.22 -1.35
C VAL A 72 -11.49 19.16 -2.30
N ARG A 73 -10.32 18.55 -2.01
CA ARG A 73 -9.55 17.77 -2.98
C ARG A 73 -9.49 16.30 -2.61
N GLN A 74 -10.06 15.45 -3.46
CA GLN A 74 -9.92 14.00 -3.36
C GLN A 74 -8.48 13.57 -3.63
N ALA A 75 -7.97 12.62 -2.85
CA ALA A 75 -6.68 12.00 -3.10
C ALA A 75 -6.70 11.31 -4.47
N GLN A 76 -5.78 11.66 -5.37
CA GLN A 76 -5.67 11.03 -6.69
C GLN A 76 -5.06 9.62 -6.63
N ILE A 77 -4.36 9.35 -5.53
CA ILE A 77 -3.68 8.09 -5.27
C ILE A 77 -4.08 7.67 -3.87
N THR A 78 -4.61 6.46 -3.76
CA THR A 78 -4.96 5.81 -2.50
C THR A 78 -4.10 4.58 -2.29
N MET A 79 -3.89 4.25 -1.03
CA MET A 79 -3.33 2.97 -0.65
C MET A 79 -4.52 2.03 -0.45
N GLU A 80 -4.56 0.98 -1.24
CA GLU A 80 -5.51 -0.09 -1.05
C GLU A 80 -4.81 -1.25 -0.36
N GLU A 81 -5.54 -1.80 0.60
CA GLU A 81 -5.14 -2.97 1.33
C GLU A 81 -5.50 -4.20 0.48
N ARG A 82 -4.49 -4.86 -0.09
CA ARG A 82 -4.69 -6.02 -0.96
C ARG A 82 -4.42 -7.29 -0.16
N ASP A 83 -5.50 -7.97 0.17
CA ASP A 83 -5.41 -9.32 0.70
C ASP A 83 -5.10 -10.26 -0.46
N ASP A 84 -3.81 -10.52 -0.67
CA ASP A 84 -3.35 -11.24 -1.85
C ASP A 84 -3.74 -12.72 -1.84
N GLY A 85 -4.41 -13.22 -0.79
CA GLY A 85 -4.85 -14.62 -0.71
C GLY A 85 -3.72 -15.65 -0.81
N ARG A 86 -2.47 -15.18 -0.96
CA ARG A 86 -1.27 -15.94 -0.71
C ARG A 86 -1.22 -16.11 0.79
N GLU A 87 -1.92 -17.14 1.25
CA GLU A 87 -1.38 -17.95 2.33
C GLU A 87 0.11 -18.05 2.04
N ILE A 88 0.91 -17.37 2.86
CA ILE A 88 2.27 -17.83 3.07
C ILE A 88 2.04 -19.28 3.49
N GLU A 89 2.22 -20.22 2.57
CA GLU A 89 2.13 -21.65 2.83
C GLU A 89 3.16 -21.90 3.93
N ALA A 90 2.71 -21.80 5.18
CA ALA A 90 3.35 -22.40 6.32
C ALA A 90 3.10 -23.90 6.12
N GLU A 91 3.96 -24.53 5.32
CA GLU A 91 3.96 -25.98 5.11
C GLU A 91 4.08 -26.67 6.48
N GLY A 92 2.96 -27.20 6.98
CA GLY A 92 2.82 -27.82 8.29
C GLY A 92 2.94 -26.76 9.40
N TRP A 93 2.00 -26.60 10.30
CA TRP A 93 1.76 -27.54 11.40
C TRP A 93 0.40 -27.18 12.01
N THR A 94 -0.49 -28.16 12.11
CA THR A 94 -1.77 -28.03 12.80
C THR A 94 -1.61 -28.03 14.33
N ARG A 95 -1.92 -26.87 14.95
CA ARG A 95 -2.59 -26.53 16.26
C ARG A 95 -2.65 -27.56 17.42
N PRO A 96 -2.79 -27.13 18.72
CA PRO A 96 -3.59 -25.98 19.17
C PRO A 96 -3.00 -25.10 20.29
N SER A 97 -3.18 -23.78 20.18
CA SER A 97 -3.52 -22.94 21.34
C SER A 97 -4.24 -21.69 20.85
N GLU A 98 -5.40 -21.45 21.44
CA GLU A 98 -6.32 -20.35 21.15
C GLU A 98 -5.70 -19.04 21.65
N ASP A 99 -5.29 -18.16 20.72
CA ASP A 99 -5.44 -16.68 20.79
C ASP A 99 -4.55 -15.86 19.81
N VAL A 100 -3.68 -16.47 18.99
CA VAL A 100 -2.79 -15.70 18.09
C VAL A 100 -3.30 -15.57 16.63
N SER A 101 -4.56 -15.95 16.37
CA SER A 101 -5.08 -16.12 15.00
C SER A 101 -5.56 -14.84 14.29
N GLN A 102 -5.08 -13.65 14.67
CA GLN A 102 -5.50 -12.40 14.01
C GLN A 102 -4.37 -11.60 13.35
N LEU A 103 -3.11 -12.08 13.37
CA LEU A 103 -1.99 -11.29 12.83
C LEU A 103 -1.26 -11.93 11.64
N SER A 104 -1.49 -13.20 11.28
CA SER A 104 -0.73 -13.84 10.20
C SER A 104 -1.22 -13.52 8.78
N GLY A 105 -2.20 -12.63 8.63
CA GLY A 105 -2.74 -12.21 7.34
C GLY A 105 -2.84 -10.71 7.26
N ARG A 106 -1.75 -9.98 7.57
CA ARG A 106 -1.75 -8.54 7.29
C ARG A 106 -1.54 -8.33 5.79
N PRO A 107 -2.56 -7.85 5.07
CA PRO A 107 -2.51 -7.66 3.63
C PRO A 107 -1.43 -6.65 3.22
N ALA A 108 -0.92 -6.83 2.00
CA ALA A 108 0.08 -5.95 1.44
C ALA A 108 -0.58 -4.63 1.01
N LEU A 109 0.03 -3.50 1.37
CA LEU A 109 -0.41 -2.21 0.85
C LEU A 109 0.06 -2.06 -0.59
N VAL A 110 -0.85 -1.65 -1.47
CA VAL A 110 -0.57 -1.39 -2.88
C VAL A 110 -1.04 0.02 -3.24
N LEU A 111 -0.23 0.71 -4.05
CA LEU A 111 -0.55 2.00 -4.64
C LEU A 111 -1.61 1.83 -5.74
N VAL A 112 -2.80 2.38 -5.54
CA VAL A 112 -3.87 2.39 -6.55
C VAL A 112 -4.19 3.82 -6.94
N HIS A 113 -4.30 4.07 -8.24
CA HIS A 113 -4.77 5.36 -8.74
C HIS A 113 -6.29 5.41 -8.64
N ASN A 114 -6.80 6.39 -7.91
CA ASN A 114 -8.24 6.59 -7.75
C ASN A 114 -8.85 6.94 -9.12
N ARG A 115 -9.56 5.98 -9.71
CA ARG A 115 -10.33 6.16 -10.96
C ARG A 115 -11.73 6.73 -10.73
N HIS A 116 -12.00 7.31 -9.56
CA HIS A 116 -13.37 7.68 -9.20
C HIS A 116 -14.02 8.55 -10.28
N HIS A 117 -15.05 7.96 -10.90
CA HIS A 117 -16.01 8.64 -11.73
C HIS A 117 -16.50 9.85 -10.95
N GLN A 118 -16.33 11.04 -11.52
CA GLN A 118 -17.21 12.14 -11.19
C GLN A 118 -18.61 11.71 -11.63
N GLN A 119 -19.35 11.05 -10.73
CA GLN A 119 -20.79 11.10 -10.79
C GLN A 119 -21.11 12.58 -10.54
N ALA A 120 -21.32 13.31 -11.63
CA ALA A 120 -21.84 14.66 -11.57
C ALA A 120 -23.03 14.63 -10.61
N SER A 121 -22.91 15.29 -9.47
CA SER A 121 -24.09 15.61 -8.67
C SER A 121 -25.05 16.31 -9.63
N PRO A 122 -26.28 15.81 -9.81
CA PRO A 122 -27.27 16.55 -10.56
C PRO A 122 -27.49 17.84 -9.77
N LEU A 123 -27.07 18.96 -10.35
CA LEU A 123 -27.60 20.25 -9.97
C LEU A 123 -29.10 20.16 -10.20
N ASP A 124 -29.86 20.14 -9.11
CA ASP A 124 -31.29 20.41 -9.11
C ASP A 124 -31.50 21.79 -9.77
N HIS A 125 -31.75 21.76 -11.07
CA HIS A 125 -32.37 22.83 -11.82
C HIS A 125 -33.81 22.38 -12.05
N GLU A 126 -34.70 22.78 -11.15
CA GLU A 126 -36.13 22.70 -11.37
C GLU A 126 -36.59 23.92 -12.20
N PRO A 127 -37.58 23.73 -13.09
CA PRO A 127 -37.95 24.64 -14.17
C PRO A 127 -38.92 25.72 -13.64
N ASP A 128 -39.30 26.76 -14.38
CA ASP A 128 -40.37 26.74 -15.38
C ASP A 128 -40.73 28.23 -15.77
N PRO A 129 -41.74 28.56 -16.60
CA PRO A 129 -41.57 28.78 -18.04
C PRO A 129 -42.17 30.09 -18.61
N THR A 130 -42.04 30.20 -19.94
CA THR A 130 -42.90 30.95 -20.92
C THR A 130 -42.37 32.29 -21.47
N PRO A 131 -42.88 32.77 -22.62
CA PRO A 131 -42.24 32.57 -23.93
C PRO A 131 -42.15 33.91 -24.71
N ILE A 132 -41.84 33.85 -26.01
CA ILE A 132 -42.34 34.71 -27.12
C ILE A 132 -41.22 35.11 -28.11
N HIS A 133 -41.30 34.45 -29.27
CA HIS A 133 -41.11 34.93 -30.65
C HIS A 133 -39.94 35.86 -31.04
N ASN A 134 -39.16 35.41 -32.05
CA ASN A 134 -39.18 35.93 -33.44
C ASN A 134 -38.08 35.22 -34.26
N LEU A 135 -38.43 34.24 -35.11
CA LEU A 135 -38.64 34.39 -36.55
C LEU A 135 -37.51 35.11 -37.31
N ARG A 136 -36.55 34.35 -37.85
CA ARG A 136 -35.95 34.67 -39.17
C ARG A 136 -35.35 33.45 -39.89
N ASN A 137 -36.18 32.93 -40.79
CA ASN A 137 -35.91 32.41 -42.14
C ASN A 137 -34.66 31.55 -42.44
N ARG A 138 -35.01 30.28 -42.70
CA ARG A 138 -34.34 29.22 -43.47
C ARG A 138 -33.66 29.68 -44.79
N ARG A 139 -32.50 29.08 -45.08
CA ARG A 139 -32.18 28.53 -46.42
C ARG A 139 -31.77 27.06 -46.25
N PRO A 140 -32.34 26.11 -47.01
CA PRO A 140 -31.90 24.72 -47.00
C PRO A 140 -30.76 24.51 -48.01
N HIS A 141 -29.63 23.96 -47.56
CA HIS A 141 -28.62 23.36 -48.43
C HIS A 141 -28.77 21.83 -48.37
N PRO A 142 -28.94 21.15 -49.53
CA PRO A 142 -28.91 19.70 -49.61
C PRO A 142 -27.48 19.23 -49.90
N GLY A 143 -26.98 18.29 -49.09
CA GLY A 143 -25.82 17.46 -49.41
C GLY A 143 -24.55 17.77 -48.63
N SER A 144 -24.30 17.02 -47.55
CA SER A 144 -22.98 16.76 -46.94
C SER A 144 -23.14 15.63 -45.89
N PRO A 145 -22.14 14.74 -45.70
CA PRO A 145 -22.31 13.30 -45.46
C PRO A 145 -22.45 12.96 -43.96
N PRO A 146 -22.52 11.67 -43.54
CA PRO A 146 -23.05 11.29 -42.22
C PRO A 146 -22.15 11.79 -41.08
N PRO A 147 -22.71 11.94 -39.86
CA PRO A 147 -21.97 12.46 -38.73
C PRO A 147 -20.80 11.53 -38.43
N ILE A 148 -19.58 12.04 -38.59
CA ILE A 148 -18.40 11.47 -37.96
C ILE A 148 -18.68 11.57 -36.46
N SER A 149 -18.97 10.43 -35.83
CA SER A 149 -19.03 10.31 -34.39
C SER A 149 -17.79 11.00 -33.82
N PRO A 150 -17.92 12.02 -32.95
CA PRO A 150 -16.77 12.52 -32.24
C PRO A 150 -16.25 11.33 -31.42
N LEU A 151 -15.09 10.84 -31.83
CA LEU A 151 -14.28 9.91 -31.07
C LEU A 151 -14.04 10.61 -29.73
N LEU A 152 -14.84 10.29 -28.71
CA LEU A 152 -14.60 10.81 -27.37
C LEU A 152 -13.14 10.46 -27.03
N PRO A 153 -12.30 11.44 -26.68
CA PRO A 153 -11.02 11.10 -26.10
C PRO A 153 -11.29 10.22 -24.87
N PRO A 154 -10.43 9.23 -24.54
CA PRO A 154 -10.56 8.45 -23.32
C PRO A 154 -10.35 9.37 -22.10
N SER A 155 -11.37 10.14 -21.75
CA SER A 155 -11.36 11.17 -20.71
C SER A 155 -11.71 10.55 -19.37
N ASN A 156 -10.87 9.65 -18.86
CA ASN A 156 -10.98 9.12 -17.50
C ASN A 156 -9.64 9.17 -16.74
N LEU A 157 -8.72 10.02 -17.19
CA LEU A 157 -7.54 10.37 -16.40
C LEU A 157 -7.87 11.66 -15.65
N LEU A 158 -7.82 11.61 -14.32
CA LEU A 158 -7.89 12.82 -13.50
C LEU A 158 -6.86 13.82 -14.03
N PRO A 159 -7.22 15.11 -14.15
CA PRO A 159 -6.28 16.11 -14.62
C PRO A 159 -5.07 16.15 -13.68
N ASP A 160 -3.89 16.28 -14.29
CA ASP A 160 -2.63 16.32 -13.56
C ASP A 160 -2.71 17.39 -12.44
N PRO A 161 -2.42 17.02 -11.19
CA PRO A 161 -2.66 17.88 -10.04
C PRO A 161 -1.79 19.13 -10.10
N ILE A 162 -0.70 19.11 -10.85
CA ILE A 162 0.19 20.25 -10.99
C ILE A 162 -0.40 21.38 -11.84
N LEU A 163 -1.35 21.08 -12.73
CA LEU A 163 -1.95 22.08 -13.63
C LEU A 163 -2.85 23.08 -12.87
N GLN A 164 -3.23 22.76 -11.63
CA GLN A 164 -3.97 23.69 -10.78
C GLN A 164 -3.13 24.90 -10.34
N PHE A 165 -1.80 24.81 -10.40
CA PHE A 165 -0.90 25.89 -9.97
C PHE A 165 -0.58 26.86 -11.11
N ALA A 166 -0.51 26.35 -12.34
CA ALA A 166 -0.32 27.13 -13.56
C ALA A 166 -0.67 26.27 -14.79
N PRO A 167 -1.17 26.87 -15.87
CA PRO A 167 -1.37 26.16 -17.15
C PRO A 167 -0.07 25.60 -17.71
N LEU A 168 1.08 26.21 -17.36
CA LEU A 168 2.41 25.72 -17.69
C LEU A 168 3.29 25.73 -16.43
N PRO A 169 3.36 24.63 -15.66
CA PRO A 169 4.08 24.61 -14.39
C PRO A 169 5.59 24.75 -14.60
N PRO A 170 6.27 25.55 -13.75
CA PRO A 170 7.69 25.79 -13.89
C PRO A 170 8.48 24.47 -13.70
N PRO A 171 9.64 24.28 -14.37
CA PRO A 171 10.41 23.04 -14.29
C PRO A 171 10.72 22.55 -12.86
N PRO A 172 11.05 23.43 -11.88
CA PRO A 172 11.19 23.05 -10.48
C PRO A 172 9.95 22.34 -9.92
N LEU A 173 8.75 22.88 -10.18
CA LEU A 173 7.52 22.30 -9.64
C LEU A 173 7.24 20.91 -10.22
N ARG A 174 7.49 20.72 -11.52
CA ARG A 174 7.39 19.40 -12.19
C ARG A 174 8.40 18.40 -11.62
N THR A 175 9.63 18.83 -11.39
CA THR A 175 10.69 17.99 -10.82
C THR A 175 10.34 17.58 -9.39
N ALA A 176 9.80 18.51 -8.58
CA ALA A 176 9.33 18.22 -7.23
C ALA A 176 8.14 17.26 -7.22
N GLN A 177 7.17 17.42 -8.11
CA GLN A 177 6.05 16.49 -8.28
C GLN A 177 6.55 15.08 -8.57
N HIS A 178 7.49 14.93 -9.51
CA HIS A 178 8.07 13.64 -9.85
C HIS A 178 8.82 13.02 -8.66
N ALA A 179 9.60 13.82 -7.92
CA ALA A 179 10.29 13.34 -6.72
C ALA A 179 9.31 12.85 -5.65
N PHE A 180 8.20 13.56 -5.42
CA PHE A 180 7.16 13.09 -4.50
C PHE A 180 6.43 11.85 -5.00
N HIS A 181 6.13 11.78 -6.29
CA HIS A 181 5.52 10.60 -6.90
C HIS A 181 6.39 9.36 -6.69
N ASN A 182 7.69 9.49 -6.93
CA ASN A 182 8.64 8.40 -6.71
C ASN A 182 8.77 8.02 -5.24
N ALA A 183 8.69 8.99 -4.32
CA ALA A 183 8.74 8.74 -2.88
C ALA A 183 7.57 7.91 -2.35
N LEU A 184 6.43 7.85 -3.06
CA LEU A 184 5.28 7.05 -2.63
C LEU A 184 5.61 5.55 -2.59
N GLN A 185 6.40 5.05 -3.54
CA GLN A 185 6.77 3.62 -3.60
C GLN A 185 7.61 3.18 -2.38
N PRO A 186 8.70 3.87 -2.01
CA PRO A 186 9.42 3.61 -0.77
C PRO A 186 8.56 3.72 0.50
N ILE A 187 7.61 4.66 0.56
CA ILE A 187 6.71 4.77 1.73
C ILE A 187 5.87 3.50 1.90
N ILE A 188 5.29 2.99 0.81
CA ILE A 188 4.54 1.73 0.84
C ILE A 188 5.44 0.56 1.20
N ARG A 189 6.61 0.47 0.56
CA ARG A 189 7.57 -0.60 0.84
C ARG A 189 8.00 -0.59 2.31
N LEU A 190 8.30 0.56 2.89
CA LEU A 190 8.62 0.69 4.32
C LEU A 190 7.48 0.25 5.21
N SER A 191 6.23 0.58 4.87
CA SER A 191 5.06 0.15 5.63
C SER A 191 4.90 -1.37 5.60
N ASN A 192 5.08 -1.99 4.43
CA ASN A 192 5.03 -3.44 4.27
C ASN A 192 6.18 -4.13 5.01
N LEU A 193 7.42 -3.63 4.87
CA LEU A 193 8.59 -4.14 5.60
C LEU A 193 8.40 -4.02 7.11
N ARG A 194 7.85 -2.90 7.60
CA ARG A 194 7.58 -2.70 9.03
C ARG A 194 6.56 -3.72 9.55
N SER A 195 5.53 -4.01 8.77
CA SER A 195 4.56 -5.06 9.11
C SER A 195 5.23 -6.43 9.17
N GLN A 196 6.09 -6.78 8.21
CA GLN A 196 6.82 -8.05 8.20
C GLN A 196 7.78 -8.18 9.39
N LEU A 197 8.54 -7.12 9.72
CA LEU A 197 9.40 -7.09 10.90
C LEU A 197 8.62 -7.40 12.17
N PHE A 198 7.45 -6.78 12.34
CA PHE A 198 6.58 -7.04 13.49
C PHE A 198 6.11 -8.50 13.58
N LEU A 199 5.81 -9.14 12.44
CA LEU A 199 5.43 -10.56 12.43
C LEU A 199 6.57 -11.46 12.87
N ILE A 200 7.78 -11.23 12.38
CA ILE A 200 8.95 -12.04 12.73
C ILE A 200 9.35 -11.80 14.18
N GLU A 201 9.27 -10.57 14.69
CA GLU A 201 9.48 -10.26 16.12
C GLU A 201 8.56 -11.13 17.01
N ASN A 202 7.29 -11.25 16.64
CA ASN A 202 6.32 -12.08 17.36
C ASN A 202 6.65 -13.58 17.27
N GLN A 203 7.09 -14.06 16.10
CA GLN A 203 7.50 -15.46 15.90
C GLN A 203 8.75 -15.81 16.72
N ILE A 204 9.78 -14.95 16.71
CA ILE A 204 10.98 -15.08 17.53
C ILE A 204 10.58 -15.12 19.01
N HIS A 205 9.67 -14.25 19.43
CA HIS A 205 9.20 -14.20 20.80
C HIS A 205 8.46 -15.49 21.20
N SER A 206 7.59 -16.03 20.34
CA SER A 206 6.88 -17.29 20.62
C SER A 206 7.82 -18.49 20.66
N LEU A 207 8.79 -18.58 19.73
CA LEU A 207 9.81 -19.62 19.74
C LEU A 207 10.65 -19.57 21.02
N LYS A 208 11.06 -18.37 21.44
CA LYS A 208 11.82 -18.18 22.67
C LYS A 208 11.05 -18.65 23.91
N ILE A 209 9.75 -18.35 24.00
CA ILE A 209 8.90 -18.83 25.10
C ILE A 209 8.79 -20.36 25.07
N SER A 210 8.58 -20.95 23.90
CA SER A 210 8.44 -22.41 23.75
C SER A 210 9.71 -23.17 24.14
N LEU A 211 10.89 -22.61 23.88
CA LEU A 211 12.18 -23.17 24.28
C LEU A 211 12.43 -23.03 25.78
N GLN A 212 11.96 -21.95 26.41
CA GLN A 212 12.16 -21.70 27.83
C GLN A 212 11.21 -22.51 28.72
N ASN A 213 9.98 -22.78 28.25
CA ASN A 213 8.96 -23.53 28.95
C ASN A 213 8.55 -24.78 28.15
N PRO A 214 9.36 -25.85 28.16
CA PRO A 214 8.97 -27.09 27.51
C PRO A 214 7.69 -27.64 28.15
N PRO A 215 6.73 -28.18 27.37
CA PRO A 215 5.49 -28.71 27.91
C PRO A 215 5.79 -29.81 28.94
N PRO A 216 5.02 -29.87 30.05
CA PRO A 216 5.21 -30.90 31.06
C PRO A 216 5.03 -32.28 30.42
N SER A 217 6.02 -33.14 30.64
CA SER A 217 6.09 -34.53 30.16
C SER A 217 5.12 -35.45 30.88
#